data_AF-E2AKM9-F1
#
_entry.id   AF-E2AKM9-F1
#
_cell.length_a   1.000
_cell.length_b   1.000
_cell.length_c   1.000
_cell.angle_alpha   90.00
_cell.angle_beta   90.00
_cell.angle_gamma   90.00
#
_symmetry.space_group_name_H-M   'P 1'
#
loop_
_entity.id
_entity.type
_entity.pdbx_description
1 polymer ?
#
loop_
_entity_poly.entity_id
_entity_poly.type
_entity_poly.pdbx_seq_one_letter_code
_entity_poly.pdbx_strand_id
1 'polypeptide(L)' 'KRLARGDRGINPLEAACREHDIAYSRSNDLDQCHIANRILAARSRERNTAKDSTLGERAAATTVWTAMKAKTK' A
#
# COMPACT_ATOMS: atom_id res chain seq x y z
N LYS A 1 -9.99 -7.26 -12.34
CA LYS A 1 -9.79 -7.50 -10.88
C LYS A 1 -8.38 -8.08 -10.67
N ARG A 2 -7.38 -7.26 -10.29
CA ARG A 2 -5.95 -7.68 -10.16
C ARG A 2 -5.74 -8.77 -9.08
N LEU A 3 -6.67 -8.88 -8.12
CA LEU A 3 -6.63 -9.87 -7.03
C LEU A 3 -6.68 -11.34 -7.48
N ALA A 4 -7.31 -11.65 -8.62
CA ALA A 4 -7.50 -13.03 -9.07
C ALA A 4 -6.29 -13.62 -9.84
N ARG A 5 -5.29 -12.79 -10.19
CA ARG A 5 -4.20 -13.20 -11.09
C ARG A 5 -3.00 -13.85 -10.40
N GLY A 6 -2.95 -13.92 -9.07
CA GLY A 6 -1.83 -14.57 -8.35
C GLY A 6 -0.46 -13.88 -8.46
N ASP A 7 -0.34 -12.82 -9.26
CA ASP A 7 0.92 -12.16 -9.64
C ASP A 7 1.66 -11.61 -8.41
N ARG A 8 2.77 -12.19 -7.94
CA ARG A 8 3.52 -11.59 -6.82
C ARG A 8 3.95 -10.20 -7.29
N GLY A 9 3.51 -9.14 -6.61
CA GLY A 9 3.83 -7.76 -7.00
C GLY A 9 5.30 -7.64 -7.36
N ILE A 10 5.60 -7.01 -8.50
CA ILE A 10 6.95 -6.99 -9.09
C ILE A 10 7.93 -6.35 -8.11
N ASN A 11 7.42 -5.43 -7.31
CA ASN A 11 8.14 -4.83 -6.20
C ASN A 11 7.34 -4.94 -4.87
N PRO A 12 8.01 -4.76 -3.72
CA PRO A 12 7.34 -4.92 -2.43
C PRO A 12 6.31 -3.83 -2.12
N LEU A 13 6.35 -2.66 -2.77
CA LEU A 13 5.25 -1.69 -2.70
C LEU A 13 3.96 -2.25 -3.32
N GLU A 14 4.05 -2.92 -4.46
CA GLU A 14 2.89 -3.56 -5.10
C GLU A 14 2.31 -4.69 -4.23
N ALA A 15 3.16 -5.43 -3.52
CA ALA A 15 2.70 -6.43 -2.56
C ALA A 15 1.88 -5.78 -1.43
N ALA A 16 2.37 -4.68 -0.86
CA ALA A 16 1.65 -3.93 0.17
C ALA A 16 0.31 -3.38 -0.35
N CYS A 17 0.27 -2.83 -1.56
CA CYS A 17 -0.97 -2.37 -2.19
C CYS A 17 -1.98 -3.52 -2.39
N ARG A 18 -1.52 -4.72 -2.73
CA ARG A 18 -2.40 -5.89 -2.85
C ARG A 18 -2.98 -6.29 -1.49
N GLU A 19 -2.17 -6.35 -0.44
CA GLU A 19 -2.65 -6.69 0.90
C GLU A 19 -3.71 -5.69 1.38
N HIS A 20 -3.48 -4.40 1.09
CA HIS A 20 -4.46 -3.34 1.35
C HIS A 20 -5.78 -3.56 0.60
N ASP A 21 -5.74 -3.82 -0.72
CA ASP A 21 -6.94 -4.11 -1.52
C ASP A 21 -7.71 -5.34 -0.98
N ILE A 22 -7.00 -6.37 -0.51
CA ILE A 22 -7.63 -7.56 0.09
C ILE A 22 -8.32 -7.19 1.40
N ALA A 23 -7.64 -6.46 2.29
CA ALA A 23 -8.20 -6.04 3.56
C ALA A 23 -9.44 -5.14 3.36
N TYR A 24 -9.38 -4.23 2.38
CA TYR A 24 -10.47 -3.35 2.01
C TYR A 24 -11.65 -4.12 1.40
N SER A 25 -11.38 -5.15 0.59
CA SER A 25 -12.44 -6.00 0.03
C SER A 25 -13.11 -6.91 1.06
N ARG A 26 -12.47 -7.18 2.20
CA ARG A 26 -12.99 -8.07 3.26
C ARG A 26 -13.68 -7.32 4.39
N SER A 27 -13.45 -6.02 4.53
CA SER A 27 -13.94 -5.22 5.66
C SER A 27 -14.96 -4.19 5.18
N ASN A 28 -16.14 -4.17 5.79
CA ASN A 28 -17.11 -3.08 5.63
C ASN A 28 -17.01 -2.07 6.79
N ASP A 29 -16.13 -2.32 7.76
CA ASP A 29 -15.88 -1.48 8.92
C ASP A 29 -14.84 -0.39 8.63
N LEU A 30 -15.19 0.84 9.00
CA LEU A 30 -14.33 2.00 8.83
C LEU A 30 -13.03 1.88 9.65
N ASP A 31 -13.10 1.30 10.85
CA ASP A 31 -11.95 1.14 11.74
C ASP A 31 -10.90 0.19 11.13
N GLN A 32 -11.36 -0.94 10.58
CA GLN A 32 -10.50 -1.88 9.85
C GLN A 32 -9.90 -1.24 8.58
N CYS A 33 -10.67 -0.40 7.89
CA CYS A 33 -10.15 0.38 6.76
C CYS A 33 -9.06 1.36 7.19
N HIS A 34 -9.20 2.03 8.33
CA HIS A 34 -8.16 2.92 8.87
C HIS A 34 -6.90 2.17 9.28
N ILE A 35 -7.03 0.98 9.88
CA ILE A 35 -5.90 0.12 10.22
C ILE A 35 -5.15 -0.28 8.93
N ALA A 36 -5.87 -0.74 7.91
CA ALA A 36 -5.28 -1.09 6.61
C ALA A 36 -4.57 0.11 5.96
N ASN A 37 -5.18 1.31 5.98
CA ASN A 37 -4.57 2.54 5.47
C ASN A 37 -3.28 2.89 6.22
N ARG A 38 -3.26 2.76 7.56
CA ARG A 38 -2.06 3.01 8.39
C ARG A 38 -0.93 2.03 8.06
N ILE A 39 -1.25 0.75 7.90
CA ILE A 39 -0.26 -0.27 7.54
C ILE A 39 0.33 0.03 6.15
N LEU A 40 -0.53 0.31 5.15
CA LEU A 40 -0.05 0.64 3.81
C LEU A 40 0.80 1.93 3.80
N ALA A 41 0.44 2.94 4.59
CA ALA A 41 1.25 4.13 4.76
C ALA A 41 2.64 3.80 5.33
N ALA A 42 2.72 3.02 6.40
CA ALA A 42 4.00 2.65 7.01
C ALA A 42 4.92 1.93 6.01
N ARG A 43 4.40 0.92 5.30
CA ARG A 43 5.14 0.17 4.28
C ARG A 43 5.59 1.04 3.11
N SER A 44 4.73 1.96 2.66
CA SER A 44 5.07 2.89 1.58
C SER A 44 6.15 3.89 2.02
N ARG A 45 6.15 4.31 3.29
CA ARG A 45 7.20 5.18 3.84
C ARG A 45 8.55 4.48 3.89
N GLU A 46 8.59 3.22 4.33
CA GLU A 46 9.82 2.41 4.33
C GLU A 46 10.42 2.35 2.92
N ARG A 47 9.57 2.14 1.90
CA ARG A 47 9.98 2.08 0.48
C ARG A 47 10.49 3.40 -0.07
N ASN A 48 9.94 4.53 0.37
CA ASN A 48 10.45 5.85 -0.01
C ASN A 48 11.94 6.04 0.39
N THR A 49 12.34 5.48 1.54
CA THR A 49 13.72 5.59 2.05
C THR A 49 14.62 4.40 1.70
N ALA A 50 14.08 3.35 1.12
CA ALA A 50 14.81 2.13 0.80
C ALA A 50 15.90 2.38 -0.27
N LYS A 51 17.09 1.82 -0.05
CA LYS A 51 18.23 1.94 -0.97
C LYS A 51 18.13 0.99 -2.17
N ASP A 52 17.43 -0.13 -1.99
CA ASP A 52 17.14 -1.15 -3.01
C ASP A 52 15.97 -0.78 -3.93
N SER A 53 15.21 0.28 -3.61
CA SER A 53 14.07 0.71 -4.40
C SER A 53 14.47 1.61 -5.56
N THR A 54 13.89 1.32 -6.73
CA THR A 54 14.07 2.14 -7.94
C THR A 54 13.46 3.53 -7.77
N LEU A 55 13.91 4.52 -8.55
CA LEU A 55 13.32 5.87 -8.54
C LEU A 55 11.80 5.85 -8.80
N GLY A 56 11.35 4.98 -9.71
CA GLY A 56 9.94 4.81 -10.02
C GLY A 56 9.14 4.22 -8.84
N GLU A 57 9.70 3.23 -8.15
CA GLU A 57 9.07 2.67 -6.95
C GLU A 57 8.99 3.70 -5.81
N ARG A 58 10.05 4.49 -5.59
CA ARG A 58 10.07 5.53 -4.54
C ARG A 58 9.06 6.65 -4.82
N ALA A 59 8.93 7.06 -6.08
CA ALA A 59 7.92 8.02 -6.50
C ALA A 59 6.50 7.48 -6.25
N ALA A 60 6.22 6.24 -6.67
CA ALA A 60 4.95 5.59 -6.42
C ALA A 60 4.65 5.45 -4.91
N ALA A 61 5.66 5.06 -4.12
CA ALA A 61 5.54 4.90 -2.67
C ALA A 61 5.22 6.23 -1.97
N THR A 62 5.81 7.34 -2.45
CA THR A 62 5.53 8.69 -1.93
C THR A 62 4.07 9.09 -2.18
N THR A 63 3.57 8.84 -3.39
CA THR A 63 2.17 9.10 -3.75
C THR A 63 1.21 8.28 -2.89
N VAL A 64 1.47 6.97 -2.73
CA VAL A 64 0.64 6.07 -1.90
C VAL A 64 0.67 6.51 -0.44
N TRP A 65 1.84 6.83 0.12
CA TRP A 65 1.98 7.30 1.49
C TRP A 65 1.15 8.56 1.75
N THR A 66 1.22 9.54 0.84
CA THR A 66 0.48 10.81 0.95
C THR A 66 -1.03 10.56 0.90
N ALA A 67 -1.48 9.72 -0.04
CA ALA A 67 -2.89 9.37 -0.17
C ALA A 67 -3.43 8.64 1.08
N MET A 68 -2.68 7.70 1.65
CA MET A 68 -3.10 6.98 2.86
C MET A 68 -3.12 7.90 4.08
N LYS A 69 -2.16 8.83 4.19
CA LYS A 69 -2.16 9.86 5.24
C LYS A 69 -3.39 10.75 5.18
N ALA A 70 -3.86 11.11 3.98
CA ALA A 70 -5.08 11.89 3.80
C ALA A 70 -6.34 11.10 4.22
N LYS A 71 -6.38 9.79 3.94
CA LYS A 71 -7.51 8.90 4.29
C LYS A 71 -7.57 8.44 5.75
N THR A 72 -6.55 8.74 6.54
CA THR A 72 -6.48 8.36 7.98
C THR A 72 -6.76 9.56 8.89
N LYS A 73 -7.12 10.71 8.30
CA LYS A 73 -7.32 11.98 9.00
C LYS A 73 -8.81 12.25 9.21
#